data_AF-A0A2M8NHK4-F1
#
_entry.id   AF-A0A2M8NHK4-F1
#
_cell.length_a   1.000
_cell.length_b   1.000
_cell.length_c   1.000
_cell.angle_alpha   90.00
_cell.angle_beta   90.00
_cell.angle_gamma   90.00
#
_symmetry.space_group_name_H-M   'P 1'
#
loop_
_entity.id
_entity.type
_entity.pdbx_description
1 polymer ?
#
loop_
_entity_poly.entity_id
_entity_poly.type
_entity_poly.pdbx_seq_one_letter_code
_entity_poly.pdbx_strand_id
1 'polypeptide(L)'
;MAKSNRDRVSEIMDALREGLGPFVLREYKQIYKGARYLQEIELTLNSNIYAAPHLPDDETALAKVDVQGWLNLMARQWNDVFKNRLGKSERSFVEELREARNDWAHQKSFTNDEAYRIADTATLLLKAVGAPKQAQIARDVANELLRLRFEAEQKDSKKSTAPLSEAPMTTSPGLRPWRLVVKPHPDVASGRYIQAEFAADLAQVVQGRADPEYGDPK
;
A
#
# COMPACT_ATOMS: atom_id res chain seq x y z
N MET A 1 -6.03 22.20 2.35
CA MET A 1 -5.42 21.46 3.48
C MET A 1 -4.87 20.15 2.94
N ALA A 2 -3.74 19.65 3.45
CA ALA A 2 -3.25 18.34 3.06
C ALA A 2 -4.24 17.26 3.53
N LYS A 3 -4.60 16.32 2.66
CA LYS A 3 -5.54 15.24 2.96
C LYS A 3 -4.97 14.36 4.08
N SER A 4 -5.79 13.93 5.05
CA SER A 4 -5.36 13.00 6.09
C SER A 4 -5.21 11.58 5.53
N ASN A 5 -4.39 10.73 6.15
CA ASN A 5 -4.34 9.30 5.81
C ASN A 5 -5.72 8.66 6.00
N ARG A 6 -6.48 9.09 7.00
CA ARG A 6 -7.86 8.61 7.19
C ARG A 6 -8.77 8.99 6.02
N ASP A 7 -8.63 10.21 5.49
CA ASP A 7 -9.41 10.67 4.34
C ASP A 7 -9.03 9.90 3.06
N ARG A 8 -7.76 9.52 2.91
CA ARG A 8 -7.31 8.62 1.83
C ARG A 8 -7.91 7.22 1.98
N VAL A 9 -7.95 6.69 3.20
CA VAL A 9 -8.64 5.42 3.48
C VAL A 9 -10.13 5.52 3.18
N SER A 10 -10.80 6.63 3.50
CA SER A 10 -12.21 6.84 3.12
C SER A 10 -12.44 6.72 1.61
N GLU A 11 -11.57 7.34 0.80
CA GLU A 11 -11.64 7.24 -0.67
C GLU A 11 -11.47 5.79 -1.16
N ILE A 12 -10.58 5.02 -0.53
CA ILE A 12 -10.41 3.59 -0.82
C ILE A 12 -11.68 2.82 -0.44
N MET A 13 -12.32 3.13 0.70
CA MET A 13 -13.56 2.47 1.12
C MET A 13 -14.72 2.75 0.15
N ASP A 14 -14.80 3.98 -0.39
CA ASP A 14 -15.78 4.34 -1.41
C ASP A 14 -15.53 3.59 -2.72
N ALA A 15 -14.27 3.53 -3.18
CA ALA A 15 -13.89 2.75 -4.36
C ALA A 15 -14.21 1.25 -4.19
N LEU A 16 -13.97 0.69 -2.99
CA LEU A 16 -14.33 -0.70 -2.68
C LEU A 16 -15.84 -0.91 -2.72
N ARG A 17 -16.64 -0.01 -2.12
CA ARG A 17 -18.10 -0.10 -2.14
C ARG A 17 -18.63 -0.13 -3.58
N GLU A 18 -18.17 0.78 -4.43
CA GLU A 18 -18.60 0.88 -5.82
C GLU A 18 -18.12 -0.31 -6.68
N GLY A 19 -16.90 -0.79 -6.43
CA GLY A 19 -16.29 -1.84 -7.24
C GLY A 19 -16.77 -3.25 -6.89
N LEU A 20 -17.01 -3.53 -5.60
CA LEU A 20 -17.41 -4.86 -5.14
C LEU A 20 -18.89 -5.14 -5.40
N GLY A 21 -19.77 -4.13 -5.25
CA GLY A 21 -21.23 -4.32 -5.35
C GLY A 21 -21.69 -5.02 -6.63
N PRO A 22 -21.37 -4.50 -7.83
CA PRO A 22 -21.77 -5.12 -9.10
C PRO A 22 -21.20 -6.53 -9.30
N PHE A 23 -19.98 -6.78 -8.83
CA PHE A 23 -19.36 -8.10 -8.86
C PHE A 23 -20.13 -9.09 -7.98
N VAL A 24 -20.36 -8.75 -6.72
CA VAL A 24 -21.05 -9.61 -5.75
C VAL A 24 -22.44 -9.96 -6.24
N LEU A 25 -23.23 -8.97 -6.68
CA LEU A 25 -24.57 -9.19 -7.20
C LEU A 25 -24.58 -10.16 -8.38
N ARG A 26 -23.65 -9.98 -9.33
CA ARG A 26 -23.52 -10.85 -10.50
C ARG A 26 -23.21 -12.29 -10.11
N GLU A 27 -22.25 -12.53 -9.22
CA GLU A 27 -21.88 -13.89 -8.80
C GLU A 27 -23.02 -14.57 -8.02
N TYR A 28 -23.67 -13.85 -7.10
CA TYR A 28 -24.85 -14.36 -6.39
C TYR A 28 -25.99 -14.73 -7.34
N LYS A 29 -26.27 -13.88 -8.34
CA LYS A 29 -27.30 -14.13 -9.36
C LYS A 29 -26.96 -15.34 -10.23
N GLN A 30 -25.68 -15.55 -10.54
CA GLN A 30 -25.21 -16.71 -11.29
C GLN A 30 -25.42 -18.02 -10.51
N ILE A 31 -25.16 -18.02 -9.19
CA ILE A 31 -25.23 -19.22 -8.35
C ILE A 31 -26.67 -19.55 -7.94
N TYR A 32 -27.42 -18.57 -7.43
CA TYR A 32 -28.75 -18.78 -6.85
C TYR A 32 -29.91 -18.62 -7.84
N LYS A 33 -29.64 -18.32 -9.12
CA LYS A 33 -30.57 -18.27 -10.27
C LYS A 33 -31.97 -17.66 -10.00
N GLY A 34 -32.24 -16.46 -10.52
CA GLY A 34 -33.60 -15.88 -10.55
C GLY A 34 -33.83 -14.80 -9.50
N ALA A 35 -35.00 -14.77 -8.85
CA ALA A 35 -35.40 -13.70 -7.90
C ALA A 35 -34.90 -13.89 -6.46
N ARG A 36 -34.31 -15.05 -6.14
CA ARG A 36 -33.96 -15.42 -4.75
C ARG A 36 -32.60 -14.94 -4.27
N TYR A 37 -31.69 -14.56 -5.17
CA TYR A 37 -30.33 -14.16 -4.77
C TYR A 37 -30.29 -12.96 -3.81
N LEU A 38 -31.21 -12.00 -3.96
CA LEU A 38 -31.32 -10.86 -3.03
C LEU A 38 -31.78 -11.31 -1.64
N GLN A 39 -32.69 -12.27 -1.56
CA GLN A 39 -33.09 -12.88 -0.29
C GLN A 39 -31.91 -13.61 0.37
N GLU A 40 -31.10 -14.34 -0.41
CA GLU A 40 -29.89 -15.00 0.13
C GLU A 40 -28.83 -13.99 0.58
N ILE A 41 -28.71 -12.83 -0.08
CA ILE A 41 -27.87 -11.71 0.36
C ILE A 41 -28.39 -11.17 1.70
N GLU A 42 -29.69 -10.89 1.81
CA GLU A 42 -30.30 -10.43 3.06
C GLU A 42 -30.06 -11.43 4.20
N LEU A 43 -30.33 -12.71 3.97
CA LEU A 43 -30.10 -13.79 4.94
C LEU A 43 -28.63 -13.90 5.36
N THR A 44 -27.70 -13.76 4.42
CA THR A 44 -26.26 -13.82 4.71
C THR A 44 -25.79 -12.60 5.50
N LEU A 45 -26.34 -11.41 5.22
CA LEU A 45 -26.00 -10.18 5.94
C LEU A 45 -26.60 -10.17 7.34
N ASN A 46 -27.81 -10.72 7.50
CA ASN A 46 -28.47 -10.84 8.79
C ASN A 46 -27.56 -11.55 9.81
N SER A 47 -27.52 -10.98 11.01
CA SER A 47 -26.80 -11.53 12.15
C SER A 47 -27.47 -11.08 13.43
N ASN A 48 -27.04 -11.63 14.56
CA ASN A 48 -27.63 -11.29 15.87
C ASN A 48 -27.54 -9.79 16.23
N ILE A 49 -26.63 -9.05 15.58
CA ILE A 49 -26.34 -7.63 15.89
C ILE A 49 -26.76 -6.72 14.71
N TYR A 50 -27.06 -7.28 13.54
CA TYR A 50 -27.34 -6.51 12.33
C TYR A 50 -28.50 -7.13 11.56
N ALA A 51 -29.57 -6.35 11.37
CA ALA A 51 -30.67 -6.67 10.49
C ALA A 51 -30.42 -6.02 9.12
N ALA A 52 -30.33 -6.85 8.08
CA ALA A 52 -30.17 -6.39 6.71
C ALA A 52 -31.43 -5.62 6.27
N PRO A 53 -31.28 -4.49 5.56
CA PRO A 53 -32.42 -3.82 4.96
C PRO A 53 -33.05 -4.72 3.89
N HIS A 54 -34.35 -4.56 3.64
CA HIS A 54 -34.97 -5.20 2.49
C HIS A 54 -34.40 -4.64 1.18
N LEU A 55 -33.99 -5.55 0.29
CA LEU A 55 -33.34 -5.36 -1.00
C LEU A 55 -34.27 -5.87 -2.11
N PRO A 56 -35.22 -5.06 -2.60
CA PRO A 56 -36.15 -5.46 -3.65
C PRO A 56 -35.48 -5.62 -5.03
N ASP A 57 -34.38 -4.89 -5.28
CA ASP A 57 -33.71 -4.84 -6.57
C ASP A 57 -32.20 -4.54 -6.43
N ASP A 58 -31.47 -4.67 -7.55
CA ASP A 58 -30.02 -4.46 -7.62
C ASP A 58 -29.61 -3.00 -7.31
N GLU A 59 -30.40 -2.01 -7.71
CA GLU A 59 -30.12 -0.59 -7.47
C GLU A 59 -30.22 -0.27 -5.97
N THR A 60 -31.26 -0.79 -5.32
CA THR A 60 -31.42 -0.68 -3.87
C THR A 60 -30.28 -1.37 -3.13
N ALA A 61 -29.82 -2.52 -3.60
CA ALA A 61 -28.67 -3.22 -3.02
C ALA A 61 -27.38 -2.39 -3.14
N LEU A 62 -27.08 -1.85 -4.33
CA LEU A 62 -25.93 -0.97 -4.55
C LEU A 62 -25.99 0.31 -3.70
N ALA A 63 -27.18 0.86 -3.50
CA ALA A 63 -27.37 2.07 -2.72
C ALA A 63 -27.25 1.83 -1.21
N LYS A 64 -27.86 0.76 -0.67
CA LYS A 64 -27.97 0.54 0.79
C LYS A 64 -26.86 -0.30 1.39
N VAL A 65 -26.25 -1.21 0.62
CA VAL A 65 -25.19 -2.08 1.13
C VAL A 65 -23.88 -1.30 1.11
N ASP A 66 -23.24 -1.23 2.28
CA ASP A 66 -21.97 -0.56 2.45
C ASP A 66 -20.78 -1.49 2.17
N VAL A 67 -19.57 -0.94 2.23
CA VAL A 67 -18.33 -1.71 2.01
C VAL A 67 -18.21 -2.93 2.94
N GLN A 68 -18.66 -2.83 4.19
CA GLN A 68 -18.61 -3.94 5.13
C GLN A 68 -19.59 -5.05 4.76
N GLY A 69 -20.79 -4.69 4.31
CA GLY A 69 -21.76 -5.63 3.79
C GLY A 69 -21.18 -6.44 2.64
N TRP A 70 -20.58 -5.76 1.65
CA TRP A 70 -19.94 -6.43 0.50
C TRP A 70 -18.81 -7.36 0.91
N LEU A 71 -17.90 -6.90 1.76
CA LEU A 71 -16.79 -7.73 2.25
C LEU A 71 -17.28 -8.91 3.10
N ASN A 72 -18.32 -8.73 3.92
CA ASN A 72 -18.93 -9.80 4.71
C ASN A 72 -19.59 -10.87 3.83
N LEU A 73 -20.30 -10.47 2.77
CA LEU A 73 -20.87 -11.41 1.80
C LEU A 73 -19.78 -12.26 1.16
N MET A 74 -18.69 -11.62 0.71
CA MET A 74 -17.54 -12.32 0.14
C MET A 74 -16.91 -13.31 1.14
N ALA A 75 -16.66 -12.88 2.38
CA ALA A 75 -16.05 -13.71 3.40
C ALA A 75 -16.93 -14.91 3.80
N ARG A 76 -18.23 -14.69 4.03
CA ARG A 76 -19.17 -15.70 4.53
C ARG A 76 -19.53 -16.74 3.46
N GLN A 77 -19.73 -16.30 2.21
CA GLN A 77 -20.13 -17.17 1.10
C GLN A 77 -18.96 -17.48 0.14
N TRP A 78 -17.73 -17.45 0.66
CA TRP A 78 -16.54 -17.69 -0.17
C TRP A 78 -16.60 -19.01 -0.94
N ASN A 79 -16.91 -20.10 -0.23
CA ASN A 79 -16.88 -21.44 -0.80
C ASN A 79 -18.04 -21.72 -1.75
N ASP A 80 -19.17 -21.04 -1.59
CA ASP A 80 -20.37 -21.35 -2.35
C ASP A 80 -20.52 -20.42 -3.56
N VAL A 81 -20.09 -19.15 -3.42
CA VAL A 81 -20.25 -18.14 -4.45
C VAL A 81 -18.94 -17.79 -5.17
N PHE A 82 -17.84 -17.63 -4.44
CA PHE A 82 -16.66 -16.93 -4.99
C PHE A 82 -15.47 -17.83 -5.34
N LYS A 83 -15.34 -19.03 -4.76
CA LYS A 83 -14.17 -19.92 -4.92
C LYS A 83 -13.84 -20.32 -6.36
N ASN A 84 -14.82 -20.26 -7.26
CA ASN A 84 -14.64 -20.65 -8.66
C ASN A 84 -14.07 -19.51 -9.51
N ARG A 85 -14.12 -18.26 -9.02
CA ARG A 85 -13.62 -17.07 -9.71
C ARG A 85 -12.39 -16.45 -9.05
N LEU A 86 -12.32 -16.52 -7.72
CA LEU A 86 -11.28 -15.92 -6.91
C LEU A 86 -10.50 -17.00 -6.15
N GLY A 87 -9.19 -16.78 -5.97
CA GLY A 87 -8.28 -17.72 -5.32
C GLY A 87 -8.06 -17.43 -3.83
N LYS A 88 -7.09 -18.14 -3.24
CA LYS A 88 -6.79 -18.01 -1.81
C LYS A 88 -6.25 -16.61 -1.46
N SER A 89 -5.46 -16.00 -2.34
CA SER A 89 -4.88 -14.67 -2.13
C SER A 89 -5.96 -13.61 -2.00
N GLU A 90 -6.97 -13.65 -2.89
CA GLU A 90 -8.09 -12.70 -2.86
C GLU A 90 -8.93 -12.85 -1.59
N ARG A 91 -9.06 -14.08 -1.07
CA ARG A 91 -9.70 -14.31 0.23
C ARG A 91 -8.95 -13.61 1.35
N SER A 92 -7.63 -13.70 1.36
CA SER A 92 -6.79 -12.99 2.34
C SER A 92 -6.94 -11.48 2.21
N PHE A 93 -7.02 -10.95 0.99
CA PHE A 93 -7.26 -9.51 0.76
C PHE A 93 -8.61 -9.07 1.32
N VAL A 94 -9.67 -9.87 1.16
CA VAL A 94 -10.99 -9.57 1.74
C VAL A 94 -10.91 -9.49 3.26
N GLU A 95 -10.24 -10.42 3.93
CA GLU A 95 -10.12 -10.38 5.40
C GLU A 95 -9.31 -9.18 5.88
N GLU A 96 -8.18 -8.87 5.25
CA GLU A 96 -7.36 -7.70 5.57
C GLU A 96 -8.18 -6.39 5.42
N LEU A 97 -8.97 -6.27 4.35
CA LEU A 97 -9.82 -5.11 4.12
C LEU A 97 -11.00 -5.01 5.10
N ARG A 98 -11.50 -6.14 5.62
CA ARG A 98 -12.53 -6.14 6.68
C ARG A 98 -11.97 -5.57 7.98
N GLU A 99 -10.75 -5.94 8.34
CA GLU A 99 -10.04 -5.37 9.50
C GLU A 99 -9.78 -3.88 9.30
N ALA A 100 -9.26 -3.48 8.13
CA ALA A 100 -9.01 -2.08 7.80
C ALA A 100 -10.30 -1.22 7.84
N ARG A 101 -11.41 -1.74 7.30
CA ARG A 101 -12.72 -1.07 7.37
C ARG A 101 -13.17 -0.94 8.83
N ASN A 102 -13.07 -2.00 9.62
CA ASN A 102 -13.45 -1.97 11.04
C ASN A 102 -12.69 -0.89 11.81
N ASP A 103 -11.39 -0.77 11.57
CA ASP A 103 -10.54 0.25 12.17
C ASP A 103 -10.91 1.67 11.71
N TRP A 104 -11.21 1.83 10.43
CA TRP A 104 -11.69 3.10 9.87
C TRP A 104 -13.04 3.54 10.46
N ALA A 105 -13.97 2.59 10.65
CA ALA A 105 -15.28 2.84 11.24
C ALA A 105 -15.16 3.28 12.72
N HIS A 106 -14.20 2.70 13.46
CA HIS A 106 -13.86 3.10 14.83
C HIS A 106 -13.02 4.39 14.92
N GLN A 107 -12.90 5.16 13.84
CA GLN A 107 -12.16 6.43 13.81
C GLN A 107 -10.68 6.30 14.20
N LYS A 108 -10.06 5.12 14.02
CA LYS A 108 -8.63 4.97 14.28
C LYS A 108 -7.81 5.83 13.31
N SER A 109 -6.65 6.28 13.79
CA SER A 109 -5.63 6.94 12.97
C SER A 109 -4.82 5.90 12.19
N PHE A 110 -4.41 6.26 10.97
CA PHE A 110 -3.58 5.41 10.13
C PHE A 110 -2.22 6.04 9.88
N THR A 111 -1.16 5.25 10.02
CA THR A 111 0.18 5.59 9.52
C THR A 111 0.19 5.62 8.00
N ASN A 112 1.26 6.18 7.40
CA ASN A 112 1.41 6.21 5.95
C ASN A 112 1.53 4.79 5.38
N ASP A 113 2.32 3.92 6.02
CA ASP A 113 2.53 2.54 5.59
C ASP A 113 1.26 1.69 5.70
N GLU A 114 0.47 1.84 6.78
CA GLU A 114 -0.83 1.16 6.91
C GLU A 114 -1.81 1.62 5.81
N ALA A 115 -1.93 2.93 5.58
CA ALA A 115 -2.78 3.45 4.51
C ALA A 115 -2.33 2.95 3.13
N TYR A 116 -1.01 2.85 2.90
CA TYR A 116 -0.45 2.34 1.66
C TYR A 116 -0.77 0.86 1.48
N ARG A 117 -0.60 0.06 2.54
CA ARG A 117 -0.93 -1.36 2.53
C ARG A 117 -2.41 -1.59 2.18
N ILE A 118 -3.31 -0.82 2.81
CA ILE A 118 -4.75 -0.88 2.52
C ILE A 118 -5.02 -0.53 1.05
N ALA A 119 -4.37 0.52 0.53
CA ALA A 119 -4.53 0.96 -0.87
C ALA A 119 -4.06 -0.10 -1.88
N ASP A 120 -2.92 -0.74 -1.61
CA ASP A 120 -2.38 -1.80 -2.47
C ASP A 120 -3.27 -3.05 -2.44
N THR A 121 -3.65 -3.52 -1.24
CA THR A 121 -4.56 -4.66 -1.07
C THR A 121 -5.91 -4.42 -1.75
N ALA A 122 -6.48 -3.22 -1.60
CA ALA A 122 -7.71 -2.83 -2.31
C ALA A 122 -7.53 -2.83 -3.83
N THR A 123 -6.39 -2.32 -4.33
CA THR A 123 -6.07 -2.33 -5.77
C THR A 123 -6.04 -3.75 -6.32
N LEU A 124 -5.40 -4.69 -5.61
CA LEU A 124 -5.30 -6.09 -6.03
C LEU A 124 -6.67 -6.77 -6.05
N LEU A 125 -7.48 -6.58 -5.01
CA LEU A 125 -8.82 -7.15 -4.96
C LEU A 125 -9.73 -6.57 -6.06
N LEU A 126 -9.73 -5.24 -6.24
CA LEU A 126 -10.55 -4.57 -7.25
C LEU A 126 -10.18 -4.98 -8.68
N LYS A 127 -8.89 -5.25 -8.95
CA LYS A 127 -8.47 -5.84 -10.22
C LYS A 127 -9.00 -7.26 -10.39
N ALA A 128 -8.91 -8.10 -9.36
CA ALA A 128 -9.34 -9.49 -9.41
C ALA A 128 -10.85 -9.63 -9.66
N VAL A 129 -11.67 -8.71 -9.12
CA VAL A 129 -13.13 -8.69 -9.34
C VAL A 129 -13.54 -8.03 -10.67
N GLY A 130 -12.59 -7.48 -11.44
CA GLY A 130 -12.85 -6.84 -12.72
C GLY A 130 -13.43 -5.42 -12.60
N ALA A 131 -13.03 -4.66 -11.58
CA ALA A 131 -13.41 -3.25 -11.36
C ALA A 131 -12.21 -2.30 -11.62
N PRO A 132 -11.75 -2.15 -12.89
CA PRO A 132 -10.50 -1.44 -13.19
C PRO A 132 -10.55 0.06 -12.87
N LYS A 133 -11.73 0.69 -12.97
CA LYS A 133 -11.90 2.12 -12.65
C LYS A 133 -11.66 2.36 -11.16
N GLN A 134 -12.33 1.58 -10.30
CA GLN A 134 -12.17 1.66 -8.85
C GLN A 134 -10.76 1.22 -8.41
N ALA A 135 -10.20 0.19 -9.06
CA ALA A 135 -8.82 -0.22 -8.82
C ALA A 135 -7.83 0.90 -9.11
N GLN A 136 -8.08 1.73 -10.13
CA GLN A 136 -7.23 2.87 -10.44
C GLN A 136 -7.27 3.94 -9.35
N ILE A 137 -8.44 4.23 -8.78
CA ILE A 137 -8.59 5.17 -7.66
C ILE A 137 -7.72 4.73 -6.48
N ALA A 138 -7.84 3.47 -6.05
CA ALA A 138 -7.02 2.93 -4.97
C ALA A 138 -5.51 2.96 -5.30
N ARG A 139 -5.15 2.71 -6.56
CA ARG A 139 -3.76 2.76 -7.03
C ARG A 139 -3.18 4.18 -7.02
N ASP A 140 -3.97 5.17 -7.38
CA ASP A 140 -3.55 6.57 -7.36
C ASP A 140 -3.28 7.04 -5.92
N VAL A 141 -4.13 6.64 -4.97
CA VAL A 141 -3.90 6.86 -3.54
C VAL A 141 -2.61 6.16 -3.08
N ALA A 142 -2.36 4.91 -3.50
CA ALA A 142 -1.13 4.19 -3.18
C ALA A 142 0.13 4.91 -3.70
N ASN A 143 0.09 5.42 -4.94
CA ASN A 143 1.19 6.16 -5.54
C ASN A 143 1.45 7.49 -4.82
N GLU A 144 0.39 8.20 -4.40
CA GLU A 144 0.52 9.42 -3.61
C GLU A 144 1.21 9.13 -2.26
N LEU A 145 0.81 8.06 -1.57
CA LEU A 145 1.39 7.66 -0.29
C LEU A 145 2.88 7.30 -0.42
N LEU A 146 3.27 6.56 -1.47
CA LEU A 146 4.68 6.27 -1.76
C LEU A 146 5.49 7.55 -1.99
N ARG A 147 4.93 8.49 -2.76
CA ARG A 147 5.58 9.79 -2.98
C ARG A 147 5.80 10.52 -1.66
N LEU A 148 4.79 10.58 -0.79
CA LEU A 148 4.89 11.23 0.53
C LEU A 148 5.95 10.56 1.41
N ARG A 149 6.04 9.23 1.37
CA ARG A 149 7.07 8.46 2.08
C ARG A 149 8.47 8.84 1.59
N PHE A 150 8.71 8.84 0.28
CA PHE A 150 10.01 9.22 -0.27
C PHE A 150 10.38 10.67 0.06
N GLU A 151 9.42 11.60 0.01
CA GLU A 151 9.65 12.99 0.40
C GLU A 151 10.01 13.13 1.90
N ALA A 152 9.44 12.31 2.77
CA ALA A 152 9.79 12.27 4.20
C ALA A 152 11.21 11.73 4.40
N GLU A 153 11.54 10.59 3.78
CA GLU A 153 12.87 9.98 3.84
C GLU A 153 13.97 10.92 3.32
N GLN A 154 13.71 11.68 2.24
CA GLN A 154 14.63 12.70 1.73
C GLN A 154 14.82 13.90 2.66
N LYS A 155 13.79 14.28 3.44
CA LYS A 155 13.91 15.36 4.42
C LYS A 155 14.73 14.91 5.63
N ASP A 156 14.55 13.67 6.06
CA ASP A 156 15.27 13.12 7.20
C ASP A 156 16.75 12.87 6.86
N SER A 157 17.06 12.39 5.65
CA SER A 157 18.44 12.25 5.19
C SER A 157 19.19 13.59 5.12
N LYS A 158 18.50 14.67 4.72
CA LYS A 158 19.08 16.03 4.70
C LYS A 158 19.32 16.62 6.09
N LYS A 159 18.60 16.18 7.12
CA LYS A 159 18.75 16.69 8.49
C LYS A 159 19.93 16.06 9.25
N SER A 160 20.52 14.97 8.75
CA SER A 160 21.57 14.21 9.45
C SER A 160 23.01 14.69 9.19
N THR A 161 23.22 15.83 8.54
CA THR A 161 24.52 16.52 8.59
C THR A 161 24.47 17.62 9.64
N ALA A 162 24.74 17.27 10.89
CA ALA A 162 25.14 18.26 11.89
C ALA A 162 26.32 19.09 11.34
N PRO A 163 26.44 20.38 11.68
CA PRO A 163 27.65 21.12 11.36
C PRO A 163 28.84 20.38 12.00
N LEU A 164 29.87 20.10 11.20
CA LEU A 164 31.16 19.51 11.62
C LEU A 164 31.93 20.40 12.63
N SER A 165 31.27 21.36 13.29
CA SER A 165 31.90 22.37 14.14
C SER A 165 32.44 21.82 15.46
N GLU A 166 32.05 20.61 15.86
CA GLU A 166 32.43 20.03 17.17
C GLU A 166 33.29 18.76 17.07
N ALA A 167 33.62 18.30 15.86
CA ALA A 167 34.65 17.27 15.74
C ALA A 167 35.99 17.89 16.14
N PRO A 168 36.78 17.28 17.04
CA PRO A 168 38.12 17.77 17.34
C PRO A 168 38.91 17.84 16.04
N MET A 169 39.25 19.05 15.57
CA MET A 169 40.12 19.21 14.43
C MET A 169 41.50 18.67 14.82
N THR A 170 41.82 17.46 14.38
CA THR A 170 43.17 16.89 14.47
C THR A 170 44.12 17.49 13.43
N THR A 171 43.62 18.36 12.57
CA THR A 171 44.37 19.00 11.47
C THR A 171 44.98 20.34 11.90
N SER A 172 46.23 20.57 11.53
CA SER A 172 46.91 21.84 11.76
C SER A 172 46.14 23.03 11.14
N PRO A 173 46.02 24.17 11.85
CA PRO A 173 45.37 25.37 11.33
C PRO A 173 45.99 25.83 10.00
N GLY A 174 45.16 26.24 9.04
CA GLY A 174 45.61 26.81 7.76
C GLY A 174 45.64 25.85 6.57
N LEU A 175 45.38 24.55 6.77
CA LEU A 175 45.18 23.61 5.65
C LEU A 175 43.85 23.89 4.96
N ARG A 176 43.87 23.98 3.62
CA ARG A 176 42.64 24.08 2.82
C ARG A 176 41.89 22.74 2.89
N PRO A 177 40.54 22.76 2.95
CA PRO A 177 39.74 21.56 2.83
C PRO A 177 40.14 20.74 1.60
N TRP A 178 40.24 19.42 1.74
CA TRP A 178 40.67 18.52 0.66
C TRP A 178 39.85 18.69 -0.63
N ARG A 179 38.56 19.03 -0.49
CA ARG A 179 37.65 19.32 -1.62
C ARG A 179 38.12 20.49 -2.50
N LEU A 180 38.94 21.40 -1.97
CA LEU A 180 39.52 22.52 -2.72
C LEU A 180 40.86 22.20 -3.36
N VAL A 181 41.47 21.05 -3.03
CA VAL A 181 42.83 20.69 -3.44
C VAL A 181 42.83 19.45 -4.34
N VAL A 182 41.89 18.53 -4.13
CA VAL A 182 41.78 17.28 -4.89
C VAL A 182 40.80 17.45 -6.04
N LYS A 183 41.19 17.05 -7.25
CA LYS A 183 40.27 16.93 -8.38
C LYS A 183 39.50 15.61 -8.25
N PRO A 184 38.16 15.63 -8.20
CA PRO A 184 37.36 14.40 -8.17
C PRO A 184 37.61 13.57 -9.43
N HIS A 185 37.42 12.25 -9.32
CA HIS A 185 37.45 11.36 -10.49
C HIS A 185 36.49 11.86 -11.57
N PRO A 186 36.83 11.77 -12.87
CA PRO A 186 35.98 12.26 -13.96
C PRO A 186 34.52 11.80 -13.89
N ASP A 187 34.26 10.58 -13.42
CA ASP A 187 32.90 10.02 -13.34
C ASP A 187 32.06 10.67 -12.24
N VAL A 188 32.70 11.01 -11.11
CA VAL A 188 32.06 11.76 -10.01
C VAL A 188 31.86 13.22 -10.41
N ALA A 189 32.87 13.81 -11.07
CA ALA A 189 32.82 15.19 -11.56
C ALA A 189 31.73 15.39 -12.63
N SER A 190 31.50 14.38 -13.47
CA SER A 190 30.50 14.41 -14.55
C SER A 190 29.12 13.88 -14.14
N GLY A 191 28.95 13.43 -12.89
CA GLY A 191 27.69 12.92 -12.36
C GLY A 191 27.24 11.58 -12.94
N ARG A 192 28.14 10.80 -13.53
CA ARG A 192 27.86 9.50 -14.18
C ARG A 192 28.21 8.29 -13.30
N TYR A 193 28.33 8.49 -11.99
CA TYR A 193 28.72 7.42 -11.09
C TYR A 193 27.53 6.51 -10.74
N ILE A 194 27.78 5.20 -10.63
CA ILE A 194 26.80 4.23 -10.12
C ILE A 194 27.05 4.07 -8.62
N GLN A 195 26.07 4.40 -7.79
CA GLN A 195 26.22 4.39 -6.33
C GLN A 195 26.62 3.01 -5.77
N ALA A 196 26.22 1.93 -6.44
CA ALA A 196 26.57 0.56 -6.07
C ALA A 196 28.05 0.22 -6.28
N GLU A 197 28.76 0.91 -7.18
CA GLU A 197 30.19 0.66 -7.45
C GLU A 197 31.11 1.35 -6.44
N PHE A 198 30.61 2.36 -5.71
CA PHE A 198 31.38 3.10 -4.70
C PHE A 198 31.14 2.60 -3.27
N ALA A 199 30.20 1.66 -3.07
CA ALA A 199 30.00 1.01 -1.79
C ALA A 199 30.96 -0.18 -1.68
N ALA A 200 31.83 -0.15 -0.67
CA ALA A 200 32.73 -1.28 -0.41
C ALA A 200 31.90 -2.52 -0.03
N ASP A 201 32.02 -3.59 -0.82
CA ASP A 201 31.45 -4.89 -0.48
C ASP A 201 32.35 -5.59 0.55
N LEU A 202 32.04 -5.38 1.82
CA LEU A 202 32.79 -5.97 2.94
C LEU A 202 32.80 -7.50 2.91
N ALA A 203 31.80 -8.14 2.29
CA ALA A 203 31.79 -9.59 2.15
C ALA A 203 32.87 -10.07 1.17
N GLN A 204 33.16 -9.32 0.10
CA GLN A 204 34.27 -9.61 -0.80
C GLN A 204 35.63 -9.40 -0.14
N VAL A 205 35.76 -8.40 0.75
CA VAL A 205 36.98 -8.18 1.55
C VAL A 205 37.25 -9.38 2.44
N VAL A 206 36.24 -9.86 3.17
CA VAL A 206 36.34 -11.05 4.03
C VAL A 206 36.68 -12.31 3.22
N GLN A 207 36.19 -12.42 1.98
CA GLN A 207 36.45 -13.56 1.09
C GLN A 207 37.78 -13.46 0.33
N GLY A 208 38.54 -12.37 0.48
CA GLY A 208 39.79 -12.14 -0.26
C GLY A 208 39.59 -11.94 -1.77
N ARG A 209 38.39 -11.51 -2.18
CA ARG A 209 38.02 -11.27 -3.60
C ARG A 209 37.78 -9.80 -3.92
N ALA A 210 37.90 -8.92 -2.93
CA ALA A 210 37.76 -7.49 -3.12
C ALA A 210 38.84 -6.94 -4.05
N ASP A 211 38.48 -5.89 -4.78
CA ASP A 211 39.45 -5.18 -5.62
C ASP A 211 40.60 -4.60 -4.77
N PRO A 212 41.80 -4.50 -5.35
CA PRO A 212 42.98 -3.98 -4.63
C PRO A 212 42.78 -2.58 -4.04
N GLU A 213 41.86 -1.79 -4.60
CA GLU A 213 41.59 -0.42 -4.18
C GLU A 213 41.01 -0.30 -2.77
N TYR A 214 40.31 -1.33 -2.29
CA TYR A 214 39.67 -1.33 -0.95
C TYR A 214 39.78 -2.66 -0.20
N GLY A 215 40.39 -3.68 -0.80
CA GLY A 215 40.58 -5.00 -0.20
C GLY A 215 41.72 -5.11 0.82
N ASP A 216 42.71 -4.22 0.79
CA ASP A 216 43.88 -4.24 1.68
C ASP A 216 43.89 -2.98 2.59
N PRO A 217 43.53 -3.10 3.88
CA PRO A 217 43.60 -2.01 4.84
C PRO A 217 45.05 -1.83 5.31
N LYS A 218 45.87 -1.14 4.51
CA LYS A 218 47.20 -0.65 4.93
C LYS A 218 47.18 0.84 5.25
#